data_AF-A0A4Q3UYD3-F1
#
_entry.id   AF-A0A4Q3UYD3-F1
#
_cell.length_a   1.000
_cell.length_b   1.000
_cell.length_c   1.000
_cell.angle_alpha   90.00
_cell.angle_beta   90.00
_cell.angle_gamma   90.00
#
_symmetry.space_group_name_H-M   'P 1'
#
loop_
_entity.id
_entity.type
_entity.pdbx_description
1 polymer ?
#
loop_
_entity_poly.entity_id
_entity_poly.type
_entity_poly.pdbx_seq_one_letter_code
_entity_poly.pdbx_strand_id
1 'polypeptide(L)'
;MEKSIKKGFFFKPYEAPFLSPFEKLFGLFKELITHTSGDFDEAIDWLRQLDVEYKLTDASYTIDDFIEDLKKKGYIREEIKDDGTSGTGITAKTERAIRQQALDQIFGSLNKSGRGNHTTKYSSSGDELTGEFRAYAFGDALDSISITESLRNAQINNGVDQFALTENDLVVEDAQFKAQMSTILMIDISHSMILYGEDRITPAKKVAMALAELITTRYPKDTLDILVFGNDAWPIAIKDLPYLKVGPYHTNTVAGLQLAMDMLRRKRNTNKQIFMITDGKPSCVREKDGNYYMNSNGLDEYITEQC
;
A
#
# COMPACT_ATOMS: atom_id res chain seq x y z
N MET A 1 -54.18 -7.14 -8.75
CA MET A 1 -53.34 -8.25 -8.24
C MET A 1 -51.92 -7.73 -8.19
N GLU A 2 -51.57 -7.07 -7.09
CA GLU A 2 -50.27 -6.43 -6.89
C GLU A 2 -49.20 -7.49 -6.66
N LYS A 3 -48.15 -7.49 -7.50
CA LYS A 3 -46.96 -8.32 -7.28
C LYS A 3 -46.21 -7.76 -6.08
N SER A 4 -46.28 -8.45 -4.94
CA SER A 4 -45.43 -8.14 -3.78
C SER A 4 -43.96 -8.34 -4.17
N ILE A 5 -43.23 -7.25 -4.37
CA ILE A 5 -41.78 -7.29 -4.53
C ILE A 5 -41.20 -7.57 -3.14
N LYS A 6 -40.92 -8.84 -2.86
CA LYS A 6 -40.19 -9.22 -1.64
C LYS A 6 -38.80 -8.57 -1.70
N LYS A 7 -38.56 -7.55 -0.89
CA LYS A 7 -37.22 -6.98 -0.68
C LYS A 7 -36.36 -8.07 -0.01
N GLY A 8 -35.38 -8.58 -0.74
CA GLY A 8 -34.39 -9.55 -0.26
C GLY A 8 -32.99 -9.09 -0.67
N PHE A 9 -31.95 -9.65 -0.04
CA PHE A 9 -30.57 -9.37 -0.43
C PHE A 9 -30.29 -9.93 -1.82
N PHE A 10 -29.97 -9.05 -2.77
CA PHE A 10 -29.48 -9.43 -4.08
C PHE A 10 -27.94 -9.51 -4.01
N PHE A 11 -27.43 -10.71 -3.75
CA PHE A 11 -26.00 -10.96 -3.90
C PHE A 11 -25.68 -10.94 -5.40
N LYS A 12 -25.01 -9.86 -5.82
CA LYS A 12 -24.45 -9.75 -7.16
C LYS A 12 -23.01 -10.24 -7.09
N PRO A 13 -22.54 -11.02 -8.07
CA PRO A 13 -21.10 -11.23 -8.21
C PRO A 13 -20.42 -9.86 -8.30
N TYR A 14 -19.23 -9.74 -7.71
CA TYR A 14 -18.45 -8.50 -7.77
C TYR A 14 -18.16 -8.17 -9.24
N GLU A 15 -18.66 -7.02 -9.68
CA GLU A 15 -18.32 -6.44 -10.98
C GLU A 15 -17.12 -5.54 -10.77
N ALA A 16 -15.96 -5.95 -11.30
CA ALA A 16 -14.78 -5.09 -11.28
C ALA A 16 -15.07 -3.80 -12.07
N PRO A 17 -14.55 -2.64 -11.64
CA PRO A 17 -14.68 -1.40 -12.40
C PRO A 17 -14.12 -1.61 -13.81
N PHE A 18 -14.79 -1.04 -14.81
CA PHE A 18 -14.35 -1.10 -16.21
C PHE A 18 -12.98 -0.42 -16.32
N LEU A 19 -11.94 -1.23 -16.47
CA LEU A 19 -10.58 -0.80 -16.78
C LEU A 19 -10.37 -0.99 -18.28
N SER A 20 -9.77 0.00 -18.93
CA SER A 20 -9.39 -0.18 -20.33
C SER A 20 -8.37 -1.32 -20.46
N PRO A 21 -8.33 -2.04 -21.61
CA PRO A 21 -7.33 -3.10 -21.84
C PRO A 21 -5.89 -2.60 -21.60
N PHE A 22 -5.60 -1.38 -22.03
CA PHE A 22 -4.32 -0.72 -21.75
C PHE A 22 -4.05 -0.55 -20.25
N GLU A 23 -4.98 -0.04 -19.45
CA GLU A 23 -4.75 0.20 -18.02
C GLU A 23 -4.51 -1.11 -17.26
N LYS A 24 -5.21 -2.18 -17.64
CA LYS A 24 -5.01 -3.52 -17.07
C LYS A 24 -3.60 -4.02 -17.35
N LEU A 25 -3.17 -4.00 -18.62
CA LEU A 25 -1.83 -4.44 -19.02
C LEU A 25 -0.74 -3.52 -18.49
N PHE A 26 -0.99 -2.20 -18.41
CA PHE A 26 -0.03 -1.23 -17.86
C PHE A 26 0.20 -1.42 -16.36
N GLY A 27 -0.84 -1.80 -15.60
CA GLY A 27 -0.70 -2.19 -14.19
C GLY A 27 0.28 -3.35 -14.02
N LEU A 28 0.10 -4.41 -14.80
CA LEU A 28 0.96 -5.61 -14.79
C LEU A 28 2.37 -5.29 -15.29
N PHE A 29 2.49 -4.58 -16.41
CA PHE A 29 3.77 -4.18 -16.99
C PHE A 29 4.64 -3.43 -15.97
N LYS A 30 4.07 -2.50 -15.20
CA LYS A 30 4.81 -1.77 -14.15
C LYS A 30 5.32 -2.66 -13.02
N GLU A 31 4.65 -3.77 -12.72
CA GLU A 31 5.16 -4.77 -11.77
C GLU A 31 6.30 -5.57 -12.41
N LEU A 32 6.08 -6.09 -13.63
CA LEU A 32 7.05 -6.90 -14.35
C LEU A 32 8.36 -6.15 -14.60
N ILE A 33 8.29 -4.91 -15.10
CA ILE A 33 9.47 -4.08 -15.36
C ILE A 33 10.27 -3.77 -14.10
N THR A 34 9.63 -3.76 -12.93
CA THR A 34 10.31 -3.60 -11.64
C THR A 34 11.05 -4.88 -11.27
N HIS A 35 10.43 -6.05 -11.51
CA HIS A 35 11.04 -7.35 -11.27
C HIS A 35 12.19 -7.69 -12.23
N THR A 36 12.11 -7.27 -13.48
CA THR A 36 13.18 -7.43 -14.49
C THR A 36 14.23 -6.32 -14.41
N SER A 37 14.22 -5.51 -13.33
CA SER A 37 15.20 -4.44 -13.10
C SER A 37 15.31 -3.43 -14.26
N GLY A 38 14.20 -3.17 -14.95
CA GLY A 38 14.13 -2.24 -16.08
C GLY A 38 14.40 -2.86 -17.44
N ASP A 39 14.66 -4.18 -17.54
CA ASP A 39 14.74 -4.86 -18.83
C ASP A 39 13.34 -4.96 -19.46
N PHE A 40 13.14 -4.16 -20.50
CA PHE A 40 11.88 -4.08 -21.22
C PHE A 40 11.57 -5.35 -22.00
N ASP A 41 12.57 -5.93 -22.67
CA ASP A 41 12.37 -7.08 -23.54
C ASP A 41 11.97 -8.29 -22.68
N GLU A 42 12.67 -8.50 -21.56
CA GLU A 42 12.32 -9.54 -20.59
C GLU A 42 10.93 -9.33 -19.97
N ALA A 43 10.59 -8.08 -19.60
CA ALA A 43 9.28 -7.77 -19.02
C ALA A 43 8.13 -8.07 -19.99
N ILE A 44 8.30 -7.77 -21.28
CA ILE A 44 7.31 -8.06 -22.31
C ILE A 44 7.21 -9.57 -22.56
N ASP A 45 8.32 -10.30 -22.56
CA ASP A 45 8.30 -11.76 -22.69
C ASP A 45 7.52 -12.42 -21.55
N TRP A 46 7.72 -11.95 -20.31
CA TRP A 46 6.94 -12.41 -19.16
C TRP A 46 5.46 -12.03 -19.29
N LEU A 47 5.17 -10.81 -19.77
CA LEU A 47 3.79 -10.37 -20.00
C LEU A 47 3.08 -11.25 -21.04
N ARG A 48 3.77 -11.67 -22.11
CA ARG A 48 3.23 -12.60 -23.11
C ARG A 48 2.97 -13.98 -22.52
N GLN A 49 3.85 -14.49 -21.67
CA GLN A 49 3.62 -15.77 -20.97
C GLN A 49 2.38 -15.69 -20.06
N LEU A 50 2.22 -14.59 -19.32
CA LEU A 50 1.03 -14.36 -18.52
C LEU A 50 -0.23 -14.23 -19.37
N ASP A 51 -0.12 -13.62 -20.55
CA ASP A 51 -1.24 -13.51 -21.48
C ASP A 51 -1.71 -14.87 -22.00
N VAL A 52 -0.80 -15.79 -22.29
CA VAL A 52 -1.13 -17.17 -22.70
C VAL A 52 -1.92 -17.90 -21.61
N GLU A 53 -1.48 -17.79 -20.35
CA GLU A 53 -2.10 -18.49 -19.22
C GLU A 53 -3.43 -17.85 -18.79
N TYR A 54 -3.45 -16.52 -18.64
CA TYR A 54 -4.57 -15.80 -18.05
C TYR A 54 -5.49 -15.12 -19.08
N LYS A 55 -5.17 -15.21 -20.37
CA LYS A 55 -5.93 -14.58 -21.48
C LYS A 55 -6.22 -13.11 -21.18
N LEU A 56 -5.14 -12.35 -20.99
CA LEU A 56 -5.22 -10.96 -20.57
C LEU A 56 -5.71 -10.05 -21.71
N THR A 57 -5.41 -10.44 -22.95
CA THR A 57 -5.78 -9.82 -24.22
C THR A 57 -6.97 -10.51 -24.89
N ASP A 58 -7.49 -9.86 -25.93
CA ASP A 58 -8.51 -10.43 -26.82
C ASP A 58 -8.21 -10.10 -28.29
N ALA A 59 -9.08 -10.51 -29.21
CA ALA A 59 -8.90 -10.28 -30.65
C ALA A 59 -8.92 -8.78 -31.05
N SER A 60 -9.35 -7.88 -30.16
CA SER A 60 -9.41 -6.44 -30.39
C SER A 60 -8.21 -5.68 -29.82
N TYR A 61 -7.45 -6.28 -28.90
CA TYR A 61 -6.31 -5.63 -28.26
C TYR A 61 -5.25 -6.64 -27.82
N THR A 62 -4.14 -6.70 -28.54
CA THR A 62 -3.02 -7.63 -28.33
C THR A 62 -1.87 -6.99 -27.54
N ILE A 63 -0.87 -7.80 -27.15
CA ILE A 63 0.36 -7.28 -26.53
C ILE A 63 1.14 -6.36 -27.49
N ASP A 64 1.05 -6.60 -28.80
CA ASP A 64 1.70 -5.73 -29.78
C ASP A 64 1.02 -4.35 -29.84
N ASP A 65 -0.32 -4.32 -29.81
CA ASP A 65 -1.09 -3.07 -29.69
C ASP A 65 -0.75 -2.31 -28.40
N PHE A 66 -0.54 -3.05 -27.30
CA PHE A 66 -0.08 -2.48 -26.03
C PHE A 66 1.31 -1.82 -26.15
N ILE A 67 2.27 -2.48 -26.82
CA ILE A 67 3.61 -1.92 -27.05
C ILE A 67 3.53 -0.65 -27.92
N GLU A 68 2.71 -0.67 -28.97
CA GLU A 68 2.47 0.52 -29.80
C GLU A 68 1.87 1.66 -28.98
N ASP A 69 0.90 1.37 -28.12
CA ASP A 69 0.31 2.35 -27.21
C ASP A 69 1.32 2.89 -26.18
N LEU A 70 2.21 2.05 -25.65
CA LEU A 70 3.30 2.49 -24.78
C LEU A 70 4.20 3.49 -25.50
N LYS A 71 4.55 3.20 -26.77
CA LYS A 71 5.38 4.09 -27.60
C LYS A 71 4.64 5.39 -27.90
N LYS A 72 3.39 5.32 -28.35
CA LYS A 72 2.54 6.47 -28.68
C LYS A 72 2.28 7.38 -27.48
N LYS A 73 2.10 6.80 -26.29
CA LYS A 73 1.91 7.54 -25.03
C LYS A 73 3.24 7.99 -24.41
N GLY A 74 4.39 7.67 -25.01
CA GLY A 74 5.72 8.10 -24.58
C GLY A 74 6.25 7.41 -23.32
N TYR A 75 5.80 6.19 -23.04
CA TYR A 75 6.29 5.35 -21.94
C TYR A 75 7.56 4.58 -22.32
N ILE A 76 7.78 4.31 -23.60
CA ILE A 76 9.00 3.68 -24.11
C ILE A 76 9.61 4.51 -25.23
N ARG A 77 10.92 4.33 -25.45
CA ARG A 77 11.68 4.95 -26.53
C ARG A 77 12.60 3.91 -27.15
N GLU A 78 12.93 4.10 -28.43
CA GLU A 78 13.99 3.32 -29.04
C GLU A 78 15.33 3.82 -28.50
N GLU A 79 16.17 2.89 -28.07
CA GLU A 79 17.55 3.11 -27.65
C GLU A 79 18.47 2.27 -28.53
N ILE A 80 19.73 2.65 -28.60
CA ILE A 80 20.75 1.83 -29.23
C ILE A 80 21.52 1.19 -28.07
N LYS A 81 21.45 -0.14 -27.96
CA LYS A 81 22.22 -0.90 -26.96
C LYS A 81 23.72 -0.74 -27.25
N ASP A 82 24.57 -0.95 -26.25
CA ASP A 82 26.04 -0.83 -26.39
C ASP A 82 26.62 -1.72 -27.50
N ASP A 83 25.91 -2.80 -27.85
CA ASP A 83 26.25 -3.73 -28.95
C ASP A 83 25.86 -3.19 -30.35
N GLY A 84 25.37 -1.96 -30.46
CA GLY A 84 24.94 -1.33 -31.72
C GLY A 84 23.59 -1.83 -32.26
N THR A 85 22.87 -2.65 -31.50
CA THR A 85 21.52 -3.13 -31.83
C THR A 85 20.46 -2.16 -31.32
N SER A 86 19.37 -2.00 -32.07
CA SER A 86 18.21 -1.22 -31.60
C SER A 86 17.53 -1.97 -30.44
N GLY A 87 17.54 -1.38 -29.25
CA GLY A 87 16.79 -1.81 -28.08
C GLY A 87 15.59 -0.90 -27.82
N THR A 88 14.73 -1.32 -26.90
CA THR A 88 13.64 -0.47 -26.39
C THR A 88 13.93 -0.15 -24.94
N GLY A 89 14.06 1.13 -24.62
CA GLY A 89 14.28 1.63 -23.26
C GLY A 89 13.00 2.22 -22.67
N ILE A 90 12.87 2.16 -21.35
CA ILE A 90 11.83 2.87 -20.62
C ILE A 90 12.13 4.39 -20.57
N THR A 91 11.09 5.22 -20.60
CA THR A 91 11.26 6.66 -20.46
C THR A 91 11.16 7.11 -19.00
N ALA A 92 11.62 8.34 -18.71
CA ALA A 92 11.41 8.99 -17.42
C ALA A 92 9.93 9.07 -16.99
N LYS A 93 8.99 9.03 -17.96
CA LYS A 93 7.55 8.96 -17.69
C LYS A 93 7.18 7.62 -17.08
N THR A 94 7.72 6.52 -17.59
CA THR A 94 7.55 5.17 -17.05
C THR A 94 8.20 5.03 -15.69
N GLU A 95 9.44 5.51 -15.53
CA GLU A 95 10.11 5.53 -14.22
C GLU A 95 9.30 6.28 -13.16
N ARG A 96 8.68 7.41 -13.53
CA ARG A 96 7.78 8.14 -12.61
C ARG A 96 6.52 7.33 -12.30
N ALA A 97 5.93 6.66 -13.29
CA ALA A 97 4.74 5.84 -13.10
C ALA A 97 5.01 4.62 -12.20
N ILE A 98 6.18 3.99 -12.35
CA ILE A 98 6.63 2.88 -11.49
C ILE A 98 6.82 3.38 -10.05
N ARG A 99 7.52 4.51 -9.85
CA ARG A 99 7.69 5.11 -8.51
C ARG A 99 6.36 5.45 -7.85
N GLN A 100 5.41 6.00 -8.61
CA GLN A 100 4.08 6.31 -8.10
C GLN A 100 3.33 5.03 -7.71
N GLN A 101 3.39 3.99 -8.53
CA GLN A 101 2.78 2.70 -8.19
C GLN A 101 3.39 2.07 -6.94
N ALA A 102 4.71 2.09 -6.79
CA ALA A 102 5.35 1.57 -5.58
C ALA A 102 4.85 2.32 -4.34
N LEU A 103 4.73 3.65 -4.43
CA LEU A 103 4.15 4.48 -3.36
C LEU A 103 2.68 4.12 -3.08
N ASP A 104 1.87 3.92 -4.13
CA ASP A 104 0.45 3.60 -4.01
C ASP A 104 0.22 2.16 -3.53
N GLN A 105 1.09 1.21 -3.85
CA GLN A 105 1.02 -0.15 -3.30
C GLN A 105 1.27 -0.11 -1.79
N ILE A 106 2.28 0.66 -1.36
CA ILE A 106 2.63 0.86 0.05
C ILE A 106 1.49 1.53 0.83
N PHE A 107 0.90 2.60 0.29
CA PHE A 107 -0.06 3.45 1.05
C PHE A 107 -1.52 3.33 0.60
N GLY A 108 -1.84 2.60 -0.47
CA GLY A 108 -3.16 2.56 -1.10
C GLY A 108 -3.92 1.24 -0.96
N SER A 109 -3.24 0.13 -0.64
CA SER A 109 -3.85 -1.21 -0.57
C SER A 109 -4.24 -1.62 0.86
N LEU A 110 -5.09 -0.83 1.52
CA LEU A 110 -5.43 -1.04 2.94
C LEU A 110 -6.76 -1.77 3.13
N ASN A 111 -6.75 -2.79 3.99
CA ASN A 111 -7.92 -3.55 4.41
C ASN A 111 -8.87 -2.67 5.27
N LYS A 112 -10.19 -2.83 5.09
CA LYS A 112 -11.23 -2.04 5.76
C LYS A 112 -11.18 -2.20 7.26
N SER A 113 -10.48 -1.30 7.97
CA SER A 113 -10.32 -1.44 9.41
C SER A 113 -9.59 -0.22 10.06
N GLY A 114 -10.12 0.31 11.18
CA GLY A 114 -9.66 1.57 11.84
C GLY A 114 -10.05 2.88 11.13
N ARG A 115 -10.16 4.02 11.85
CA ARG A 115 -10.58 5.36 11.32
C ARG A 115 -9.40 6.29 10.96
N GLY A 116 -8.89 6.33 9.72
CA GLY A 116 -7.63 7.00 9.33
C GLY A 116 -7.72 8.00 8.18
N ASN A 117 -6.70 8.09 7.31
CA ASN A 117 -6.67 9.03 6.17
C ASN A 117 -6.43 8.36 4.80
N HIS A 118 -6.44 7.03 4.76
CA HIS A 118 -6.26 6.26 3.54
C HIS A 118 -7.58 5.91 2.87
N THR A 119 -7.71 6.19 1.57
CA THR A 119 -8.88 5.80 0.77
C THR A 119 -9.03 4.29 0.76
N THR A 120 -10.11 3.78 1.34
CA THR A 120 -10.49 2.38 1.18
C THR A 120 -11.56 2.23 0.10
N LYS A 121 -11.65 1.05 -0.52
CA LYS A 121 -12.67 0.74 -1.54
C LYS A 121 -14.09 0.56 -0.96
N TYR A 122 -14.30 0.83 0.33
CA TYR A 122 -15.54 0.53 1.03
C TYR A 122 -16.20 1.81 1.56
N SER A 123 -17.42 2.10 1.13
CA SER A 123 -18.29 3.07 1.78
C SER A 123 -18.86 2.47 3.07
N SER A 124 -18.75 3.18 4.18
CA SER A 124 -19.45 2.86 5.44
C SER A 124 -19.28 4.01 6.42
N SER A 125 -20.26 4.19 7.31
CA SER A 125 -20.31 5.13 8.44
C SER A 125 -18.93 5.58 8.93
N GLY A 126 -18.41 6.59 8.26
CA GLY A 126 -17.14 7.28 8.52
C GLY A 126 -17.42 8.67 9.06
N ASP A 127 -16.35 9.36 9.43
CA ASP A 127 -16.40 10.65 10.14
C ASP A 127 -16.26 11.86 9.19
N GLU A 128 -15.84 11.61 7.94
CA GLU A 128 -15.88 12.61 6.88
C GLU A 128 -17.03 12.30 5.95
N LEU A 129 -18.04 13.14 6.10
CA LEU A 129 -19.17 13.24 5.19
C LEU A 129 -18.64 13.60 3.81
N THR A 130 -18.95 12.78 2.80
CA THR A 130 -18.51 13.04 1.42
C THR A 130 -19.28 14.20 0.79
N GLY A 131 -20.34 14.68 1.45
CA GLY A 131 -21.35 15.58 0.88
C GLY A 131 -22.23 14.88 -0.16
N GLU A 132 -22.06 13.57 -0.37
CA GLU A 132 -22.92 12.78 -1.23
C GLU A 132 -24.07 12.22 -0.40
N PHE A 133 -25.29 12.41 -0.89
CA PHE A 133 -26.50 11.97 -0.23
C PHE A 133 -27.06 10.74 -0.94
N ARG A 134 -27.52 9.77 -0.15
CA ARG A 134 -28.26 8.61 -0.65
C ARG A 134 -29.53 8.38 0.16
N ALA A 135 -30.49 7.69 -0.43
CA ALA A 135 -31.69 7.27 0.28
C ALA A 135 -31.33 6.33 1.44
N TYR A 136 -32.00 6.53 2.58
CA TYR A 136 -31.90 5.65 3.74
C TYR A 136 -32.30 4.21 3.40
N ALA A 137 -31.52 3.25 3.88
CA ALA A 137 -31.84 1.84 3.82
C ALA A 137 -31.91 1.26 5.24
N PHE A 138 -32.82 0.31 5.44
CA PHE A 138 -32.97 -0.37 6.71
C PHE A 138 -31.64 -1.00 7.17
N GLY A 139 -31.15 -0.58 8.34
CA GLY A 139 -29.86 -0.98 8.89
C GLY A 139 -28.80 0.13 8.88
N ASP A 140 -29.06 1.25 8.21
CA ASP A 140 -28.22 2.44 8.29
C ASP A 140 -28.24 3.05 9.70
N ALA A 141 -27.10 3.58 10.11
CA ALA A 141 -26.93 4.12 11.45
C ALA A 141 -27.69 5.46 11.58
N LEU A 142 -28.45 5.64 12.66
CA LEU A 142 -29.31 6.81 12.85
C LEU A 142 -28.54 8.14 12.90
N ASP A 143 -27.28 8.10 13.33
CA ASP A 143 -26.35 9.23 13.38
C ASP A 143 -25.88 9.69 11.99
N SER A 144 -26.08 8.88 10.95
CA SER A 144 -25.74 9.22 9.55
C SER A 144 -26.88 9.89 8.77
N ILE A 145 -28.06 10.04 9.38
CA ILE A 145 -29.22 10.67 8.75
C ILE A 145 -29.04 12.19 8.71
N SER A 146 -29.06 12.76 7.50
CA SER A 146 -29.10 14.21 7.32
C SER A 146 -30.53 14.70 7.56
N ILE A 147 -30.78 15.22 8.77
CA ILE A 147 -32.10 15.75 9.15
C ILE A 147 -32.55 16.85 8.20
N THR A 148 -31.62 17.72 7.78
CA THR A 148 -31.90 18.88 6.93
C THR A 148 -32.38 18.47 5.54
N GLU A 149 -31.67 17.56 4.88
CA GLU A 149 -32.09 17.05 3.56
C GLU A 149 -33.30 16.13 3.66
N SER A 150 -33.44 15.37 4.75
CA SER A 150 -34.62 14.55 4.99
C SER A 150 -35.89 15.41 5.15
N LEU A 151 -35.78 16.54 5.87
CA LEU A 151 -36.87 17.50 6.05
C LEU A 151 -37.25 18.18 4.73
N ARG A 152 -36.24 18.52 3.92
CA ARG A 152 -36.43 19.08 2.58
C ARG A 152 -37.18 18.10 1.67
N ASN A 153 -36.78 16.84 1.65
CA ASN A 153 -37.47 15.81 0.87
C ASN A 153 -38.91 15.60 1.35
N ALA A 154 -39.13 15.58 2.67
CA ALA A 154 -40.47 15.47 3.24
C ALA A 154 -41.40 16.61 2.80
N GLN A 155 -40.90 17.84 2.75
CA GLN A 155 -41.67 19.00 2.26
C GLN A 155 -41.98 18.89 0.76
N ILE A 156 -41.03 18.41 -0.04
CA ILE A 156 -41.23 18.20 -1.49
C ILE A 156 -42.28 17.12 -1.75
N ASN A 157 -42.23 16.01 -1.01
CA ASN A 157 -43.09 14.85 -1.24
C ASN A 157 -44.49 14.98 -0.62
N ASN A 158 -44.60 15.57 0.57
CA ASN A 158 -45.83 15.58 1.36
C ASN A 158 -46.49 16.97 1.47
N GLY A 159 -45.84 18.03 0.96
CA GLY A 159 -46.37 19.40 0.98
C GLY A 159 -46.17 20.13 2.31
N VAL A 160 -46.55 21.41 2.34
CA VAL A 160 -46.25 22.33 3.46
C VAL A 160 -47.35 22.36 4.52
N ASP A 161 -48.59 22.00 4.15
CA ASP A 161 -49.77 22.18 5.01
C ASP A 161 -49.89 21.12 6.12
N GLN A 162 -49.34 19.92 5.93
CA GLN A 162 -49.27 18.86 6.95
C GLN A 162 -47.88 18.23 6.95
N PHE A 163 -47.16 18.41 8.05
CA PHE A 163 -45.85 17.79 8.22
C PHE A 163 -46.00 16.27 8.35
N ALA A 164 -45.62 15.55 7.30
CA ALA A 164 -45.49 14.10 7.30
C ALA A 164 -44.06 13.74 6.88
N LEU A 165 -43.38 12.92 7.70
CA LEU A 165 -42.06 12.39 7.41
C LEU A 165 -42.19 10.87 7.31
N THR A 166 -41.80 10.32 6.16
CA THR A 166 -41.81 8.88 5.89
C THR A 166 -40.39 8.35 5.75
N GLU A 167 -40.21 7.02 5.82
CA GLU A 167 -38.90 6.38 5.62
C GLU A 167 -38.30 6.72 4.23
N ASN A 168 -39.15 6.95 3.21
CA ASN A 168 -38.72 7.32 1.87
C ASN A 168 -38.15 8.75 1.79
N ASP A 169 -38.45 9.58 2.78
CA ASP A 169 -37.95 10.96 2.87
C ASP A 169 -36.57 11.01 3.56
N LEU A 170 -36.18 9.94 4.27
CA LEU A 170 -34.92 9.89 5.00
C LEU A 170 -33.73 9.80 4.03
N VAL A 171 -32.78 10.70 4.24
CA VAL A 171 -31.54 10.82 3.49
C VAL A 171 -30.37 10.55 4.43
N VAL A 172 -29.48 9.70 4.00
CA VAL A 172 -28.22 9.39 4.68
C VAL A 172 -27.09 10.06 3.93
N GLU A 173 -26.20 10.70 4.67
CA GLU A 173 -24.97 11.24 4.10
C GLU A 173 -23.94 10.11 4.02
N ASP A 174 -23.42 9.87 2.82
CA ASP A 174 -22.40 8.84 2.64
C ASP A 174 -21.09 9.34 3.28
N ALA A 175 -20.36 8.40 3.84
CA ALA A 175 -19.15 8.71 4.57
C ALA A 175 -18.03 7.79 4.09
N GLN A 176 -16.91 8.38 3.74
CA GLN A 176 -15.75 7.61 3.32
C GLN A 176 -15.08 6.98 4.54
N PHE A 177 -14.99 5.65 4.53
CA PHE A 177 -14.18 4.94 5.50
C PHE A 177 -12.71 5.14 5.11
N LYS A 178 -12.04 6.04 5.82
CA LYS A 178 -10.59 6.12 5.75
C LYS A 178 -10.00 5.09 6.72
N ALA A 179 -9.09 4.23 6.29
CA ALA A 179 -8.44 3.24 7.16
C ALA A 179 -7.25 3.86 7.91
N GLN A 180 -6.99 3.43 9.15
CA GLN A 180 -5.73 3.75 9.85
C GLN A 180 -4.70 2.66 9.59
N MET A 181 -3.45 3.07 9.50
CA MET A 181 -2.31 2.19 9.39
C MET A 181 -1.40 2.29 10.61
N SER A 182 -0.89 1.16 11.07
CA SER A 182 0.23 1.11 12.00
C SER A 182 1.49 0.67 11.28
N THR A 183 2.49 1.55 11.30
CA THR A 183 3.77 1.35 10.63
C THR A 183 4.87 1.24 11.67
N ILE A 184 5.67 0.16 11.59
CA ILE A 184 6.95 0.09 12.30
C ILE A 184 8.06 0.34 11.29
N LEU A 185 8.92 1.31 11.59
CA LEU A 185 10.15 1.53 10.84
C LEU A 185 11.32 0.91 11.60
N MET A 186 11.93 -0.11 11.03
CA MET A 186 13.11 -0.81 11.54
C MET A 186 14.35 -0.33 10.79
N ILE A 187 15.38 0.09 11.52
CA ILE A 187 16.62 0.57 10.93
C ILE A 187 17.79 -0.26 11.46
N ASP A 188 18.55 -0.84 10.54
CA ASP A 188 19.77 -1.56 10.84
C ASP A 188 20.88 -0.59 11.26
N ILE A 189 21.53 -0.88 12.39
CA ILE A 189 22.67 -0.13 12.93
C ILE A 189 23.91 -1.03 13.10
N SER A 190 23.92 -2.19 12.44
CA SER A 190 25.03 -3.13 12.41
C SER A 190 26.22 -2.59 11.64
N HIS A 191 27.38 -3.18 11.88
CA HIS A 191 28.64 -2.73 11.31
C HIS A 191 28.67 -2.83 9.78
N SER A 192 27.84 -3.68 9.16
CA SER A 192 27.75 -3.78 7.70
C SER A 192 27.39 -2.44 7.05
N MET A 193 26.56 -1.64 7.72
CA MET A 193 26.06 -0.33 7.27
C MET A 193 27.14 0.75 7.02
N ILE A 194 28.39 0.49 7.44
CA ILE A 194 29.57 1.34 7.16
C ILE A 194 30.76 0.55 6.59
N LEU A 195 30.55 -0.74 6.26
CA LEU A 195 31.63 -1.64 5.88
C LEU A 195 32.16 -1.30 4.48
N TYR A 196 33.43 -1.60 4.25
CA TYR A 196 34.14 -1.33 2.99
C TYR A 196 34.22 0.15 2.58
N GLY A 197 34.06 1.06 3.54
CA GLY A 197 34.13 2.51 3.28
C GLY A 197 32.85 3.09 2.65
N GLU A 198 31.80 2.30 2.53
CA GLU A 198 30.49 2.76 2.05
C GLU A 198 29.61 3.21 3.23
N ASP A 199 29.22 4.48 3.28
CA ASP A 199 28.29 5.00 4.27
C ASP A 199 26.84 4.76 3.83
N ARG A 200 26.28 3.60 4.20
CA ARG A 200 24.89 3.23 3.89
C ARG A 200 23.90 3.74 4.95
N ILE A 201 24.38 4.00 6.17
CA ILE A 201 23.56 4.55 7.26
C ILE A 201 23.09 5.98 6.97
N THR A 202 23.90 6.84 6.35
CA THR A 202 23.48 8.22 6.06
C THR A 202 22.32 8.29 5.06
N PRO A 203 22.35 7.59 3.91
CA PRO A 203 21.17 7.44 3.04
C PRO A 203 19.97 6.83 3.77
N ALA A 204 20.17 5.77 4.56
CA ALA A 204 19.10 5.14 5.33
C ALA A 204 18.39 6.12 6.28
N LYS A 205 19.16 6.94 7.01
CA LYS A 205 18.62 8.01 7.87
C LYS A 205 17.80 9.02 7.09
N LYS A 206 18.26 9.46 5.92
CA LYS A 206 17.51 10.39 5.06
C LYS A 206 16.18 9.81 4.62
N VAL A 207 16.16 8.55 4.18
CA VAL A 207 14.92 7.85 3.79
C VAL A 207 13.99 7.69 4.98
N ALA A 208 14.52 7.27 6.13
CA ALA A 208 13.76 7.13 7.38
C ALA A 208 13.10 8.46 7.81
N MET A 209 13.85 9.55 7.78
CA MET A 209 13.35 10.89 8.10
C MET A 209 12.29 11.35 7.10
N ALA A 210 12.52 11.17 5.80
CA ALA A 210 11.55 11.53 4.76
C ALA A 210 10.25 10.73 4.90
N LEU A 211 10.34 9.43 5.19
CA LEU A 211 9.19 8.57 5.43
C LEU A 211 8.44 8.97 6.69
N ALA A 212 9.16 9.27 7.78
CA ALA A 212 8.56 9.72 9.02
C ALA A 212 7.79 11.04 8.84
N GLU A 213 8.39 12.00 8.13
CA GLU A 213 7.74 13.27 7.81
C GLU A 213 6.52 13.06 6.90
N LEU A 214 6.63 12.24 5.87
CA LEU A 214 5.51 11.93 4.96
C LEU A 214 4.33 11.32 5.72
N ILE A 215 4.56 10.33 6.58
CA ILE A 215 3.50 9.67 7.34
C ILE A 215 2.85 10.65 8.31
N THR A 216 3.67 11.35 9.11
CA THR A 216 3.15 12.24 10.16
C THR A 216 2.41 13.46 9.61
N THR A 217 2.81 13.98 8.44
CA THR A 217 2.16 15.15 7.81
C THR A 217 0.96 14.77 6.95
N ARG A 218 1.08 13.76 6.08
CA ARG A 218 0.03 13.41 5.11
C ARG A 218 -1.03 12.49 5.71
N TYR A 219 -0.66 11.66 6.68
CA TYR A 219 -1.52 10.66 7.31
C TYR A 219 -1.55 10.84 8.83
N PRO A 220 -2.03 11.98 9.36
CA PRO A 220 -1.92 12.33 10.78
C PRO A 220 -2.70 11.39 11.74
N LYS A 221 -3.60 10.55 11.20
CA LYS A 221 -4.36 9.55 11.96
C LYS A 221 -3.66 8.19 12.05
N ASP A 222 -2.53 8.02 11.36
CA ASP A 222 -1.71 6.81 11.41
C ASP A 222 -0.75 6.81 12.59
N THR A 223 -0.26 5.62 12.94
CA THR A 223 0.79 5.48 13.95
C THR A 223 2.08 5.05 13.29
N LEU A 224 3.16 5.76 13.61
CA LEU A 224 4.53 5.38 13.27
C LEU A 224 5.30 5.14 14.57
N ASP A 225 5.82 3.94 14.76
CA ASP A 225 6.84 3.68 15.76
C ASP A 225 8.15 3.27 15.07
N ILE A 226 9.27 3.60 15.69
CA ILE A 226 10.59 3.37 15.12
C ILE A 226 11.39 2.51 16.07
N LEU A 227 12.11 1.54 15.53
CA LEU A 227 13.09 0.75 16.26
C LEU A 227 14.38 0.62 15.47
N VAL A 228 15.46 0.37 16.20
CA VAL A 228 16.76 0.03 15.62
C VAL A 228 17.13 -1.38 16.04
N PHE A 229 17.93 -2.04 15.21
CA PHE A 229 18.43 -3.38 15.51
C PHE A 229 19.90 -3.54 15.12
N GLY A 230 20.62 -4.26 15.98
CA GLY A 230 22.00 -4.70 15.83
C GLY A 230 22.09 -6.12 16.40
N ASN A 231 22.84 -6.34 17.48
CA ASN A 231 22.80 -7.61 18.22
C ASN A 231 21.44 -7.83 18.90
N ASP A 232 20.84 -6.74 19.37
CA ASP A 232 19.50 -6.65 19.95
C ASP A 232 18.70 -5.57 19.24
N ALA A 233 17.40 -5.47 19.56
CA ALA A 233 16.52 -4.44 19.05
C ALA A 233 15.88 -3.61 20.17
N TRP A 234 15.69 -2.31 19.95
CA TRP A 234 15.02 -1.42 20.89
C TRP A 234 14.31 -0.25 20.17
N PRO A 235 13.22 0.29 20.74
CA PRO A 235 12.50 1.42 20.16
C PRO A 235 13.29 2.73 20.34
N ILE A 236 13.08 3.66 19.40
CA ILE A 236 13.63 5.02 19.45
C ILE A 236 12.55 6.05 19.13
N ALA A 237 12.76 7.32 19.48
CA ALA A 237 11.86 8.39 19.06
C ALA A 237 12.26 8.96 17.69
N ILE A 238 11.30 9.57 16.99
CA ILE A 238 11.53 10.21 15.68
C ILE A 238 12.66 11.25 15.75
N LYS A 239 12.72 12.02 16.84
CA LYS A 239 13.76 13.03 17.07
C LYS A 239 15.20 12.46 17.12
N ASP A 240 15.34 11.16 17.36
CA ASP A 240 16.63 10.50 17.51
C ASP A 240 17.17 10.01 16.15
N LEU A 241 16.33 9.95 15.09
CA LEU A 241 16.71 9.52 13.74
C LEU A 241 17.99 10.20 13.20
N PRO A 242 18.15 11.54 13.28
CA PRO A 242 19.34 12.20 12.72
C PRO A 242 20.64 11.78 13.43
N TYR A 243 20.52 11.41 14.71
CA TYR A 243 21.63 11.10 15.59
C TYR A 243 22.01 9.62 15.61
N LEU A 244 21.31 8.78 14.83
CA LEU A 244 21.65 7.37 14.71
C LEU A 244 23.08 7.18 14.21
N LYS A 245 23.79 6.29 14.90
CA LYS A 245 25.16 5.87 14.64
C LYS A 245 25.20 4.36 14.55
N VAL A 246 26.06 3.89 13.65
CA VAL A 246 26.38 2.47 13.56
C VAL A 246 27.27 2.09 14.75
N GLY A 247 26.99 0.93 15.33
CA GLY A 247 27.81 0.33 16.38
C GLY A 247 28.58 -0.89 15.88
N PRO A 248 29.46 -1.45 16.72
CA PRO A 248 30.15 -2.72 16.45
C PRO A 248 29.18 -3.91 16.69
N TYR A 249 28.06 -3.89 15.99
CA TYR A 249 26.99 -4.88 16.10
C TYR A 249 26.93 -5.76 14.86
N HIS A 250 26.40 -6.97 15.03
CA HIS A 250 25.93 -7.86 13.98
C HIS A 250 24.48 -7.53 13.61
N THR A 251 23.92 -8.27 12.66
CA THR A 251 22.57 -8.06 12.11
C THR A 251 21.62 -9.12 12.66
N ASN A 252 20.94 -8.82 13.78
CA ASN A 252 19.92 -9.69 14.37
C ASN A 252 18.51 -9.30 13.91
N THR A 253 18.18 -9.72 12.70
CA THR A 253 16.88 -9.46 12.07
C THR A 253 15.73 -10.09 12.86
N VAL A 254 15.95 -11.26 13.46
CA VAL A 254 14.96 -11.96 14.30
C VAL A 254 14.54 -11.08 15.48
N ALA A 255 15.50 -10.53 16.23
CA ALA A 255 15.21 -9.66 17.36
C ALA A 255 14.45 -8.40 16.93
N GLY A 256 14.84 -7.81 15.80
CA GLY A 256 14.15 -6.66 15.21
C GLY A 256 12.69 -6.96 14.86
N LEU A 257 12.45 -8.05 14.12
CA LEU A 257 11.12 -8.47 13.70
C LEU A 257 10.24 -8.88 14.87
N GLN A 258 10.80 -9.58 15.87
CA GLN A 258 10.07 -9.95 17.07
C GLN A 258 9.60 -8.72 17.84
N LEU A 259 10.48 -7.73 18.04
CA LEU A 259 10.10 -6.47 18.67
C LEU A 259 9.06 -5.71 17.84
N ALA A 260 9.23 -5.64 16.52
CA ALA A 260 8.27 -5.00 15.61
C ALA A 260 6.87 -5.64 15.73
N MET A 261 6.81 -6.97 15.71
CA MET A 261 5.58 -7.73 15.84
C MET A 261 4.93 -7.50 17.20
N ASP A 262 5.69 -7.47 18.30
CA ASP A 262 5.15 -7.19 19.64
C ASP A 262 4.65 -5.74 19.77
N MET A 263 5.29 -4.77 19.12
CA MET A 263 4.79 -3.40 19.03
C MET A 263 3.49 -3.35 18.23
N LEU A 264 3.44 -4.00 17.07
CA LEU A 264 2.26 -4.07 16.21
C LEU A 264 1.08 -4.79 16.85
N ARG A 265 1.30 -5.86 17.61
CA ARG A 265 0.26 -6.61 18.32
C ARG A 265 -0.48 -5.74 19.35
N ARG A 266 0.21 -4.75 19.94
CA ARG A 266 -0.36 -3.79 20.88
C ARG A 266 -1.21 -2.70 20.20
N LYS A 267 -1.07 -2.51 18.89
CA LYS A 267 -1.87 -1.54 18.13
C LYS A 267 -3.24 -2.14 17.78
N ARG A 268 -4.28 -1.33 17.99
CA ARG A 268 -5.68 -1.67 17.69
C ARG A 268 -6.02 -1.55 16.22
N ASN A 269 -5.16 -0.85 15.46
CA ASN A 269 -5.20 -0.82 14.03
C ASN A 269 -4.98 -2.23 13.49
N THR A 270 -5.32 -2.39 12.25
CA THR A 270 -5.69 -3.65 11.63
C THR A 270 -4.95 -3.78 10.31
N ASN A 271 -4.71 -2.65 9.65
CA ASN A 271 -3.59 -2.50 8.73
C ASN A 271 -2.31 -2.28 9.52
N LYS A 272 -1.37 -3.19 9.32
CA LYS A 272 -0.08 -3.22 10.01
C LYS A 272 1.00 -3.48 8.96
N GLN A 273 2.07 -2.71 9.00
CA GLN A 273 3.23 -2.91 8.14
C GLN A 273 4.52 -2.69 8.88
N ILE A 274 5.57 -3.32 8.37
CA ILE A 274 6.94 -3.16 8.82
C ILE A 274 7.76 -2.68 7.62
N PHE A 275 8.40 -1.52 7.77
CA PHE A 275 9.45 -1.05 6.88
C PHE A 275 10.79 -1.38 7.48
N MET A 276 11.59 -2.19 6.79
CA MET A 276 12.96 -2.50 7.23
C MET A 276 13.95 -1.85 6.27
N ILE A 277 14.90 -1.09 6.84
CA ILE A 277 16.05 -0.57 6.12
C ILE A 277 17.29 -1.29 6.66
N THR A 278 17.89 -2.13 5.84
CA THR A 278 19.10 -2.91 6.15
C THR A 278 19.95 -3.05 4.89
N ASP A 279 21.25 -3.20 5.07
CA ASP A 279 22.20 -3.57 4.01
C ASP A 279 22.80 -4.97 4.20
N GLY A 280 22.41 -5.64 5.29
CA GLY A 280 23.09 -6.78 5.82
C GLY A 280 22.22 -8.02 5.78
N LYS A 281 22.82 -9.13 5.35
CA LYS A 281 22.28 -10.46 5.65
C LYS A 281 22.19 -10.66 7.17
N PRO A 282 21.19 -11.40 7.67
CA PRO A 282 21.17 -11.82 9.06
C PRO A 282 22.49 -12.50 9.43
N SER A 283 23.10 -12.06 10.53
CA SER A 283 24.42 -12.54 10.99
C SER A 283 24.48 -12.81 12.48
N CYS A 284 23.37 -12.62 13.19
CA CYS A 284 23.25 -12.93 14.61
C CYS A 284 21.84 -13.41 14.96
N VAL A 285 21.74 -14.36 15.88
CA VAL A 285 20.50 -14.72 16.58
C VAL A 285 20.78 -14.84 18.08
N ARG A 286 19.75 -14.60 18.88
CA ARG A 286 19.80 -14.81 20.32
C ARG A 286 19.22 -16.18 20.64
N GLU A 287 20.02 -17.03 21.27
CA GLU A 287 19.64 -18.38 21.65
C GLU A 287 18.79 -18.40 22.94
N LYS A 288 18.14 -19.54 23.21
CA LYS A 288 17.23 -19.71 24.35
C LYS A 288 17.92 -19.61 25.70
N ASP A 289 19.21 -19.92 25.76
CA ASP A 289 20.05 -19.79 26.94
C ASP A 289 20.51 -18.34 27.19
N GLY A 290 20.20 -17.43 26.27
CA GLY A 290 20.54 -16.02 26.32
C GLY A 290 21.86 -15.65 25.64
N ASN A 291 22.60 -16.62 25.12
CA ASN A 291 23.83 -16.37 24.35
C ASN A 291 23.50 -15.89 22.94
N TYR A 292 24.48 -15.26 22.29
CA TYR A 292 24.38 -14.84 20.90
C TYR A 292 25.16 -15.81 20.02
N TYR A 293 24.47 -16.44 19.08
CA TYR A 293 25.13 -17.09 17.96
C TYR A 293 25.39 -16.04 16.89
N MET A 294 26.63 -15.94 16.41
CA MET A 294 27.07 -14.92 15.46
C MET A 294 27.91 -15.56 14.36
N ASN A 295 27.53 -15.32 13.11
CA ASN A 295 28.33 -15.68 11.95
C ASN A 295 28.26 -14.58 10.89
N SER A 296 29.36 -13.85 10.72
CA SER A 296 29.47 -12.79 9.71
C SER A 296 29.84 -13.31 8.32
N ASN A 297 30.25 -14.58 8.20
CA ASN A 297 30.74 -15.18 6.96
C ASN A 297 29.62 -15.90 6.20
N GLY A 298 29.39 -15.51 4.94
CA GLY A 298 28.33 -16.12 4.11
C GLY A 298 26.91 -15.94 4.66
N LEU A 299 25.90 -16.50 3.98
CA LEU A 299 24.60 -16.73 4.62
C LEU A 299 24.74 -17.98 5.48
N ASP A 300 24.50 -17.84 6.78
CA ASP A 300 24.48 -18.96 7.71
C ASP A 300 23.07 -19.54 7.76
N GLU A 301 22.94 -20.82 7.38
CA GLU A 301 21.66 -21.51 7.26
C GLU A 301 20.90 -21.51 8.60
N TYR A 302 21.58 -21.77 9.72
CA TYR A 302 20.97 -21.78 11.04
C TYR A 302 20.39 -20.41 11.43
N ILE A 303 21.08 -19.32 11.10
CA ILE A 303 20.58 -17.96 11.36
C ILE A 303 19.36 -17.67 10.48
N THR A 304 19.44 -18.01 9.19
CA THR A 304 18.36 -17.73 8.24
C THR A 304 17.10 -18.53 8.50
N GLU A 305 17.20 -19.76 9.01
CA GLU A 305 16.05 -20.59 9.39
C GLU A 305 15.24 -20.02 10.56
N GLN A 306 15.80 -19.09 11.34
CA GLN A 306 15.12 -18.44 12.46
C GLN A 306 14.41 -17.14 12.07
N CYS A 307 14.65 -16.62 10.85
CA CYS A 307 14.13 -15.34 10.38
C CYS A 307 12.70 -15.42 9.81
#